data_AF-A0A3G6MCR2-F1
#
_entry.id   AF-A0A3G6MCR2-F1
#
_cell.length_a   1.000
_cell.length_b   1.000
_cell.length_c   1.000
_cell.angle_alpha   90.00
_cell.angle_beta   90.00
_cell.angle_gamma   90.00
#
_symmetry.space_group_name_H-M   'P 1'
#
loop_
_entity.id
_entity.type
_entity.pdbx_description
1 polymer ?
#
loop_
_entity_poly.entity_id
_entity_poly.type
_entity_poly.pdbx_seq_one_letter_code
_entity_poly.pdbx_strand_id
1 'polypeptide(L)'
;MVKRVSLLRKSRFLILIIKKEKLALNIIQRITLKYSNHFKAFYFAEKGYGGPMSNLNGYSATNADFVVAFNTQDDQTVVHEFLHSMGLAHTFTNKSTDSNALFTYDYERTDNLMDYVSDMEKNKRASLYYWQWKVANETIK
;
A
#
# COMPACT_ATOMS: atom_id res chain seq x y z
N MET A 1 -17.22 14.33 -23.49
CA MET A 1 -17.71 14.43 -22.09
C MET A 1 -16.74 13.65 -21.20
N VAL A 2 -15.75 14.33 -20.62
CA VAL A 2 -14.80 13.68 -19.70
C VAL A 2 -15.48 13.57 -18.34
N LYS A 3 -16.04 12.40 -18.02
CA LYS A 3 -16.44 12.11 -16.64
C LYS A 3 -15.15 12.06 -15.81
N ARG A 4 -14.93 13.09 -14.99
CA ARG A 4 -13.98 13.00 -13.88
C ARG A 4 -14.45 11.84 -13.01
N VAL A 5 -13.78 10.69 -13.14
CA VAL A 5 -13.78 9.69 -12.09
C VAL A 5 -13.02 10.35 -10.95
N SER A 6 -13.71 10.72 -9.87
CA SER A 6 -13.05 11.15 -8.64
C SER A 6 -12.27 9.95 -8.12
N LEU A 7 -11.01 9.84 -8.52
CA LEU A 7 -10.10 8.80 -8.07
C LEU A 7 -9.82 8.99 -6.59
N LEU A 8 -10.36 8.08 -5.77
CA LEU A 8 -9.90 7.72 -4.43
C LEU A 8 -9.85 8.88 -3.42
N ARG A 9 -9.76 8.55 -2.13
CA ARG A 9 -9.81 9.50 -1.01
C ARG A 9 -8.74 10.63 -1.06
N LYS A 10 -7.75 10.54 -1.95
CA LYS A 10 -6.60 11.45 -2.03
C LYS A 10 -6.44 11.97 -3.45
N SER A 11 -6.96 13.17 -3.70
CA SER A 11 -7.00 13.80 -5.04
C SER A 11 -5.63 14.33 -5.53
N ARG A 12 -4.53 14.09 -4.81
CA ARG A 12 -3.18 14.54 -5.19
C ARG A 12 -2.11 13.53 -4.76
N PHE A 13 -1.30 13.07 -5.73
CA PHE A 13 -0.20 12.12 -5.53
C PHE A 13 1.15 12.80 -5.74
N LEU A 14 2.12 12.44 -4.91
CA LEU A 14 3.53 12.78 -5.08
C LEU A 14 4.36 11.49 -5.01
N ILE A 15 5.23 11.29 -6.00
CA ILE A 15 6.19 10.19 -6.02
C ILE A 15 7.58 10.76 -5.75
N LEU A 16 8.30 10.18 -4.79
CA LEU A 16 9.66 10.54 -4.45
C LEU A 16 10.57 9.30 -4.46
N ILE A 17 11.65 9.39 -5.22
CA ILE A 17 12.70 8.36 -5.28
C ILE A 17 13.90 8.84 -4.48
N ILE A 18 14.25 8.14 -3.40
CA ILE A 18 15.35 8.46 -2.48
C ILE A 18 16.50 7.48 -2.73
N LYS A 19 17.65 8.00 -3.20
CA LYS A 19 18.82 7.18 -3.57
C LYS A 19 19.92 7.08 -2.50
N LYS A 20 19.86 7.80 -1.37
CA LYS A 20 20.96 7.79 -0.37
C LYS A 20 20.57 8.24 1.06
N GLU A 21 21.13 7.56 2.07
CA GLU A 21 20.73 7.57 3.48
C GLU A 21 20.98 8.88 4.27
N LYS A 22 22.18 9.48 4.19
CA LYS A 22 22.57 10.53 5.16
C LYS A 22 21.86 11.89 5.02
N LEU A 23 21.15 12.12 3.91
CA LEU A 23 20.32 13.31 3.71
C LEU A 23 18.81 13.03 3.83
N ALA A 24 18.41 11.77 4.03
CA ALA A 24 17.03 11.33 3.82
C ALA A 24 16.05 11.91 4.84
N LEU A 25 16.37 11.93 6.15
CA LEU A 25 15.43 12.38 7.20
C LEU A 25 15.00 13.84 7.04
N ASN A 26 15.96 14.76 6.88
CA ASN A 26 15.66 16.18 6.70
C ASN A 26 14.89 16.45 5.39
N ILE A 27 15.20 15.70 4.33
CA ILE A 27 14.49 15.78 3.06
C ILE A 27 13.06 15.27 3.22
N ILE A 28 12.87 14.08 3.83
CA ILE A 28 11.56 13.49 4.08
C ILE A 28 10.72 14.45 4.91
N GLN A 29 11.26 15.00 6.00
CA GLN A 29 10.53 15.94 6.83
C GLN A 29 10.08 17.19 6.05
N ARG A 30 10.99 17.80 5.26
CA ARG A 30 10.66 18.97 4.43
C ARG A 30 9.61 18.65 3.36
N ILE A 31 9.70 17.48 2.74
CA ILE A 31 8.75 17.04 1.71
C ILE A 31 7.39 16.74 2.33
N THR A 32 7.36 16.05 3.46
CA THR A 32 6.11 15.76 4.19
C THR A 32 5.41 17.05 4.60
N LEU A 33 6.15 18.08 5.03
CA LEU A 33 5.60 19.40 5.32
C LEU A 33 5.11 20.12 4.06
N LYS A 34 5.94 20.19 3.01
CA LYS A 34 5.61 20.89 1.77
C LYS A 34 4.41 20.28 1.04
N TYR A 35 4.26 18.97 1.13
CA TYR A 35 3.22 18.20 0.45
C TYR A 35 2.29 17.51 1.45
N SER A 36 1.98 18.17 2.57
CA SER A 36 1.11 17.64 3.63
C SER A 36 -0.23 17.09 3.10
N ASN A 37 -0.81 17.75 2.09
CA ASN A 37 -2.08 17.34 1.47
C ASN A 37 -1.96 16.36 0.29
N HIS A 38 -0.83 15.65 0.17
CA HIS A 38 -0.58 14.66 -0.88
C HIS A 38 -0.35 13.28 -0.29
N PHE A 39 -0.75 12.26 -1.04
CA PHE A 39 -0.24 10.92 -0.81
C PHE A 39 1.22 10.83 -1.29
N LYS A 40 2.13 10.28 -0.49
CA LYS A 40 3.56 10.19 -0.80
C LYS A 40 3.98 8.74 -1.05
N ALA A 41 4.66 8.47 -2.16
CA ALA A 41 5.38 7.22 -2.33
C ALA A 41 6.88 7.45 -2.17
N PHE A 42 7.51 6.76 -1.22
CA PHE A 42 8.94 6.81 -0.96
C PHE A 42 9.60 5.53 -1.45
N TYR A 43 10.50 5.65 -2.43
CA TYR A 43 11.29 4.52 -2.93
C TYR A 43 12.71 4.61 -2.37
N PHE A 44 13.15 3.57 -1.68
CA PHE A 44 14.50 3.44 -1.17
C PHE A 44 15.26 2.38 -1.98
N ALA A 45 16.49 2.69 -2.35
CA ALA A 45 17.37 1.78 -3.09
C ALA A 45 18.01 0.69 -2.21
N GLU A 46 17.66 0.61 -0.93
CA GLU A 46 18.16 -0.34 0.06
C GLU A 46 17.18 -1.49 0.30
N LYS A 47 17.65 -2.53 1.02
CA LYS A 47 16.78 -3.61 1.50
C LYS A 47 15.99 -3.13 2.71
N GLY A 48 14.70 -3.43 2.76
CA GLY A 48 13.90 -3.21 3.95
C GLY A 48 14.19 -4.30 4.99
N TYR A 49 14.18 -3.91 6.28
CA TYR A 49 14.38 -4.83 7.39
C TYR A 49 13.08 -4.97 8.20
N GLY A 50 12.48 -6.16 8.17
CA GLY A 50 11.17 -6.47 8.79
C GLY A 50 11.25 -7.30 10.07
N GLY A 51 12.35 -7.18 10.83
CA GLY A 51 12.65 -8.04 11.99
C GLY A 51 13.78 -9.05 11.71
N PRO A 52 13.99 -10.06 12.57
CA PRO A 52 15.21 -10.87 12.59
C PRO A 52 15.51 -11.69 11.32
N MET A 53 14.53 -11.95 10.45
CA MET A 53 14.69 -12.86 9.29
C MET A 53 13.92 -12.46 8.01
N SER A 54 13.34 -11.26 7.90
CA SER A 54 12.55 -10.89 6.73
C SER A 54 13.13 -9.68 5.98
N ASN A 55 13.31 -9.86 4.67
CA ASN A 55 13.44 -8.74 3.75
C ASN A 55 12.05 -8.14 3.55
N LEU A 56 11.90 -6.86 3.86
CA LEU A 56 10.66 -6.13 3.68
C LEU A 56 10.65 -5.48 2.29
N ASN A 57 9.64 -5.81 1.47
CA ASN A 57 9.50 -5.23 0.13
C ASN A 57 8.94 -3.80 0.17
N GLY A 58 8.06 -3.53 1.13
CA GLY A 58 7.46 -2.22 1.36
C GLY A 58 6.62 -2.23 2.62
N TYR A 59 6.13 -1.06 3.01
CA TYR A 59 5.11 -0.96 4.05
C TYR A 59 4.28 0.32 3.91
N SER A 60 3.06 0.27 4.45
CA SER A 60 2.28 1.44 4.84
C SER A 60 1.59 1.17 6.17
N ALA A 61 1.44 2.20 7.00
CA ALA A 61 0.50 2.12 8.12
C ALA A 61 -0.95 2.28 7.61
N THR A 62 -1.90 1.68 8.33
CA THR A 62 -3.34 1.86 8.07
C THR A 62 -3.70 3.35 8.14
N ASN A 63 -4.48 3.83 7.17
CA ASN A 63 -4.89 5.25 7.05
C ASN A 63 -3.72 6.25 6.86
N ALA A 64 -2.50 5.78 6.60
CA ALA A 64 -1.36 6.63 6.31
C ALA A 64 -1.52 7.37 4.98
N ASP A 65 -0.87 8.53 4.85
CA ASP A 65 -0.73 9.28 3.60
C ASP A 65 0.59 9.01 2.89
N PHE A 66 1.20 7.87 3.15
CA PHE A 66 2.40 7.44 2.48
C PHE A 66 2.45 5.94 2.23
N VAL A 67 3.34 5.55 1.31
CA VAL A 67 3.83 4.19 1.13
C VAL A 67 5.34 4.22 1.05
N VAL A 68 5.99 3.19 1.59
CA VAL A 68 7.42 2.95 1.45
C VAL A 68 7.64 1.69 0.61
N ALA A 69 8.55 1.77 -0.36
CA ALA A 69 9.00 0.65 -1.16
C ALA A 69 10.52 0.55 -1.11
N PHE A 70 11.02 -0.67 -0.96
CA PHE A 70 12.45 -1.00 -0.91
C PHE A 70 12.91 -1.64 -2.22
N ASN A 71 14.22 -1.87 -2.36
CA ASN A 71 14.77 -2.40 -3.60
C ASN A 71 14.36 -3.85 -3.93
N THR A 72 13.77 -4.56 -2.98
CA THR A 72 13.22 -5.92 -3.18
C THR A 72 11.76 -5.92 -3.60
N GLN A 73 11.14 -4.74 -3.78
CA GLN A 73 9.76 -4.61 -4.23
C GLN A 73 9.53 -5.25 -5.60
N ASP A 74 8.36 -5.83 -5.77
CA ASP A 74 7.79 -6.24 -7.06
C ASP A 74 6.71 -5.26 -7.52
N ASP A 75 6.23 -5.44 -8.75
CA ASP A 75 5.26 -4.54 -9.40
C ASP A 75 3.95 -4.34 -8.63
N GLN A 76 3.63 -5.23 -7.69
CA GLN A 76 2.40 -5.17 -6.89
C GLN A 76 2.62 -4.64 -5.49
N THR A 77 3.86 -4.63 -4.98
CA THR A 77 4.19 -4.23 -3.61
C THR A 77 3.62 -2.84 -3.30
N VAL A 78 3.89 -1.85 -4.15
CA VAL A 78 3.44 -0.46 -3.93
C VAL A 78 1.92 -0.36 -3.90
N VAL A 79 1.23 -1.12 -4.75
CA VAL A 79 -0.23 -1.12 -4.82
C VAL A 79 -0.82 -1.79 -3.57
N HIS A 80 -0.26 -2.91 -3.13
CA HIS A 80 -0.65 -3.61 -1.91
C HIS A 80 -0.54 -2.71 -0.68
N GLU A 81 0.61 -2.05 -0.51
CA GLU A 81 0.83 -1.14 0.61
C GLU A 81 -0.02 0.13 0.52
N PHE A 82 -0.25 0.64 -0.69
CA PHE A 82 -1.19 1.74 -0.90
C PHE A 82 -2.61 1.38 -0.45
N LEU A 83 -3.04 0.14 -0.68
CA LEU A 83 -4.36 -0.33 -0.25
C LEU A 83 -4.45 -0.49 1.28
N HIS A 84 -3.39 -0.93 1.95
CA HIS A 84 -3.29 -0.85 3.42
C HIS A 84 -3.46 0.59 3.92
N SER A 85 -2.84 1.56 3.24
CA SER A 85 -2.98 3.00 3.56
C SER A 85 -4.43 3.51 3.45
N MET A 86 -5.30 2.79 2.71
CA MET A 86 -6.71 3.08 2.55
C MET A 86 -7.60 2.33 3.56
N GLY A 87 -7.02 1.58 4.49
CA GLY A 87 -7.76 0.85 5.53
C GLY A 87 -8.17 -0.57 5.12
N LEU A 88 -7.61 -1.11 4.04
CA LEU A 88 -7.86 -2.51 3.68
C LEU A 88 -6.92 -3.43 4.46
N ALA A 89 -7.49 -4.37 5.20
CA ALA A 89 -6.75 -5.48 5.80
C ALA A 89 -6.45 -6.56 4.75
N HIS A 90 -5.52 -7.47 5.06
CA HIS A 90 -5.33 -8.69 4.30
C HIS A 90 -6.62 -9.54 4.28
N THR A 91 -6.88 -10.21 3.16
CA THR A 91 -8.07 -11.07 3.01
C THR A 91 -8.03 -12.30 3.92
N PHE A 92 -6.85 -12.76 4.32
CA PHE A 92 -6.66 -13.92 5.20
C PHE A 92 -6.57 -13.56 6.69
N THR A 93 -6.67 -12.28 7.04
CA THR A 93 -6.66 -11.82 8.43
C THR A 93 -8.07 -11.80 9.02
N ASN A 94 -8.18 -12.10 10.31
CA ASN A 94 -9.44 -12.06 11.04
C ASN A 94 -9.59 -10.80 11.90
N LYS A 95 -10.84 -10.51 12.30
CA LYS A 95 -11.23 -9.33 13.09
C LYS A 95 -10.45 -9.16 14.40
N SER A 96 -10.03 -10.27 15.01
CA SER A 96 -9.26 -10.25 16.27
C SER A 96 -7.80 -9.85 16.08
N THR A 97 -7.28 -9.96 14.86
CA THR A 97 -5.90 -9.57 14.51
C THR A 97 -5.86 -8.17 13.89
N ASP A 98 -6.82 -7.85 13.02
CA ASP A 98 -7.00 -6.52 12.44
C ASP A 98 -8.48 -6.12 12.51
N SER A 99 -8.77 -5.00 13.18
CA SER A 99 -10.13 -4.49 13.34
C SER A 99 -10.78 -4.06 12.01
N ASN A 100 -9.99 -3.83 10.97
CA ASN A 100 -10.45 -3.53 9.60
C ASN A 100 -10.81 -4.79 8.80
N ALA A 101 -10.45 -5.99 9.27
CA ALA A 101 -10.84 -7.23 8.60
C ALA A 101 -12.37 -7.40 8.68
N LEU A 102 -13.02 -7.53 7.52
CA LEU A 102 -14.48 -7.75 7.42
C LEU A 102 -14.82 -9.19 7.08
N PHE A 103 -14.00 -9.83 6.26
CA PHE A 103 -14.14 -11.22 5.83
C PHE A 103 -12.76 -11.88 5.87
N THR A 104 -12.74 -13.18 6.17
CA THR A 104 -11.52 -13.97 6.22
C THR A 104 -11.62 -15.10 5.21
N TYR A 105 -10.64 -15.16 4.32
CA TYR A 105 -10.47 -16.17 3.29
C TYR A 105 -9.24 -17.02 3.59
N ASP A 106 -9.11 -18.16 2.91
CA ASP A 106 -7.93 -19.00 3.03
C ASP A 106 -6.70 -18.30 2.43
N TYR A 107 -5.59 -18.39 3.15
CA TYR A 107 -4.28 -17.84 2.77
C TYR A 107 -3.82 -18.35 1.40
N GLU A 108 -3.44 -17.43 0.48
CA GLU A 108 -2.99 -17.73 -0.88
C GLU A 108 -4.02 -18.45 -1.76
N ARG A 109 -5.32 -18.27 -1.49
CA ARG A 109 -6.42 -18.90 -2.26
C ARG A 109 -7.25 -17.91 -3.06
N THR A 110 -6.87 -16.64 -3.11
CA THR A 110 -7.60 -15.62 -3.87
C THR A 110 -6.71 -14.90 -4.88
N ASP A 111 -7.32 -14.30 -5.89
CA ASP A 111 -6.66 -13.39 -6.84
C ASP A 111 -6.69 -11.93 -6.37
N ASN A 112 -6.98 -11.73 -5.08
CA ASN A 112 -7.16 -10.42 -4.47
C ASN A 112 -5.80 -9.76 -4.23
N LEU A 113 -5.70 -8.46 -4.51
CA LEU A 113 -4.49 -7.69 -4.23
C LEU A 113 -4.11 -7.67 -2.76
N MET A 114 -5.05 -7.88 -1.83
CA MET A 114 -4.80 -7.94 -0.38
C MET A 114 -4.52 -9.36 0.14
N ASP A 115 -4.35 -10.35 -0.73
CA ASP A 115 -3.84 -11.67 -0.34
C ASP A 115 -2.32 -11.73 -0.57
N TYR A 116 -1.68 -12.74 0.00
CA TYR A 116 -0.36 -13.16 -0.46
C TYR A 116 -0.53 -14.22 -1.55
N VAL A 117 0.52 -14.38 -2.35
CA VAL A 117 0.62 -15.47 -3.30
C VAL A 117 2.08 -15.88 -3.36
N SER A 118 2.32 -17.16 -3.62
CA SER A 118 3.66 -17.66 -3.92
C SER A 118 4.31 -16.88 -5.07
N ASP A 119 5.64 -16.80 -5.08
CA ASP A 119 6.41 -16.08 -6.11
C ASP A 119 6.06 -16.50 -7.55
N MET A 120 5.63 -17.75 -7.75
CA MET A 120 5.25 -18.28 -9.07
C MET A 120 3.92 -17.70 -9.59
N GLU A 121 3.11 -17.13 -8.70
CA GLU A 121 1.74 -16.71 -8.97
C GLU A 121 1.48 -15.22 -8.74
N LYS A 122 2.54 -14.44 -8.47
CA LYS A 122 2.47 -13.00 -8.20
C LYS A 122 1.61 -12.23 -9.20
N ASN A 123 1.79 -12.49 -10.49
CA ASN A 123 1.04 -11.78 -11.55
C ASN A 123 -0.46 -12.11 -11.60
N LYS A 124 -0.97 -13.04 -10.78
CA LYS A 124 -2.41 -13.36 -10.72
C LYS A 124 -3.19 -12.49 -9.73
N ARG A 125 -2.54 -11.73 -8.84
CA ARG A 125 -3.25 -10.78 -7.97
C ARG A 125 -3.64 -9.53 -8.75
N ALA A 126 -4.89 -9.43 -9.15
CA ALA A 126 -5.39 -8.34 -9.99
C ALA A 126 -6.76 -7.82 -9.58
N SER A 127 -7.36 -8.40 -8.52
CA SER A 127 -8.75 -8.11 -8.14
C SER A 127 -8.85 -7.41 -6.78
N LEU A 128 -9.99 -6.74 -6.59
CA LEU A 128 -10.50 -6.30 -5.29
C LEU A 128 -11.97 -6.66 -5.22
N TYR A 129 -12.44 -7.03 -4.03
CA TYR A 129 -13.86 -7.24 -3.77
C TYR A 129 -14.61 -5.92 -3.75
N TYR A 130 -15.90 -5.97 -4.05
CA TYR A 130 -16.77 -4.78 -4.03
C TYR A 130 -16.74 -4.04 -2.69
N TRP A 131 -16.70 -4.76 -1.57
CA TRP A 131 -16.63 -4.13 -0.25
C TRP A 131 -15.29 -3.41 -0.01
N GLN A 132 -14.17 -3.92 -0.55
CA GLN A 132 -12.87 -3.25 -0.48
C GLN A 132 -12.88 -1.96 -1.31
N TRP A 133 -13.51 -1.99 -2.49
CA TRP A 133 -13.74 -0.79 -3.28
C TRP A 133 -14.49 0.29 -2.50
N LYS A 134 -15.54 -0.08 -1.77
CA LYS A 134 -16.28 0.88 -0.92
C LYS A 134 -15.44 1.47 0.21
N VAL A 135 -14.55 0.68 0.80
CA VAL A 135 -13.64 1.18 1.85
C VAL A 135 -12.59 2.14 1.25
N ALA A 136 -11.98 1.76 0.13
CA ALA A 136 -10.95 2.59 -0.51
C ALA A 136 -11.51 3.83 -1.23
N ASN A 137 -12.80 3.79 -1.59
CA ASN A 137 -13.47 4.86 -2.31
C ASN A 137 -14.89 5.11 -1.78
N GLU A 138 -14.99 6.12 -0.90
CA GLU A 138 -16.25 6.55 -0.27
C GLU A 138 -17.30 7.09 -1.26
N THR A 139 -16.93 7.34 -2.53
CA THR A 139 -17.90 7.80 -3.55
C THR A 139 -18.68 6.66 -4.20
N ILE A 140 -18.32 5.40 -3.91
CA ILE A 140 -19.01 4.22 -4.43
C ILE A 140 -20.26 3.97 -3.55
N LYS A 141 -21.44 4.01 -4.19
CA LYS A 141 -22.75 3.85 -3.54
C LYS A 141 -23.23 2.41 -3.63
#